data_AF-A0A7Z9WIE5-F1
#
_entry.id   AF-A0A7Z9WIE5-F1
#
_cell.length_a   1.000
_cell.length_b   1.000
_cell.length_c   1.000
_cell.angle_alpha   90.00
_cell.angle_beta   90.00
_cell.angle_gamma   90.00
#
_symmetry.space_group_name_H-M   'P 1'
#
loop_
_entity.id
_entity.type
_entity.pdbx_description
1 polymer ?
#
loop_
_entity_poly.entity_id
_entity_poly.type
_entity_poly.pdbx_seq_one_letter_code
_entity_poly.pdbx_strand_id
1 'polypeptide(L)'
;MNRYLLNKGVVRRTVEALFKIALDLYLTSEQEQALNVLRHVATYHEAFITIETFHILKTKISKIPSSEIILSLTEVLVPVRYSRRWARRLRDQNFSGEDAKLLSMATFGTDKIIGGTFLGLDAIITFDRHLAEKFNADIDIINEGFQSLISSLKEPYSNAHLPEVITVGRFLEDII
;
A
#
# COMPACT_ATOMS: atom_id res chain seq x y z
N MET A 1 6.14 -0.14 15.56
CA MET A 1 5.78 -1.25 14.65
C MET A 1 5.48 -0.59 13.31
N ASN A 2 6.14 -1.04 12.25
CA ASN A 2 6.01 -0.43 10.92
C ASN A 2 4.69 -0.87 10.26
N ARG A 3 4.17 -0.03 9.38
CA ARG A 3 2.91 -0.20 8.67
C ARG A 3 3.14 -0.15 7.17
N TYR A 4 2.71 -1.19 6.46
CA TYR A 4 2.99 -1.35 5.04
C TYR A 4 1.71 -1.45 4.23
N LEU A 5 1.61 -0.66 3.16
CA LEU A 5 0.57 -0.82 2.16
C LEU A 5 1.01 -1.84 1.10
N LEU A 6 0.29 -2.96 1.00
CA LEU A 6 0.47 -3.91 -0.09
C LEU A 6 -0.27 -3.41 -1.33
N ASN A 7 0.47 -3.04 -2.37
CA ASN A 7 -0.14 -2.65 -3.64
C ASN A 7 -0.98 -3.81 -4.22
N LYS A 8 -2.01 -3.46 -4.99
CA LYS A 8 -2.90 -4.41 -5.70
C LYS A 8 -2.13 -5.52 -6.44
N GLY A 9 -0.99 -5.20 -7.07
CA GLY A 9 -0.14 -6.18 -7.74
C GLY A 9 0.41 -7.25 -6.79
N VAL A 10 0.91 -6.85 -5.62
CA VAL A 10 1.41 -7.76 -4.57
C VAL A 10 0.28 -8.66 -4.06
N VAL A 11 -0.87 -8.06 -3.75
CA VAL A 11 -2.05 -8.80 -3.28
C VAL A 11 -2.52 -9.81 -4.34
N ARG A 12 -2.60 -9.40 -5.60
CA ARG A 12 -2.99 -10.30 -6.70
C ARG A 12 -2.05 -11.49 -6.84
N ARG A 13 -0.73 -11.26 -6.84
CA ARG A 13 0.25 -12.35 -6.92
C ARG A 13 0.18 -13.29 -5.74
N THR A 14 -0.10 -12.77 -4.55
CA THR A 14 -0.34 -13.57 -3.35
C THR A 14 -1.57 -14.48 -3.51
N VAL A 15 -2.70 -13.94 -3.98
CA VAL A 15 -3.92 -14.75 -4.25
C VAL A 15 -3.60 -15.86 -5.25
N GLU A 16 -2.96 -15.52 -6.36
CA GLU A 16 -2.58 -16.47 -7.41
C GLU A 16 -1.66 -17.58 -6.86
N ALA A 17 -0.73 -17.22 -5.98
CA ALA A 17 0.20 -18.15 -5.36
C ALA A 17 -0.52 -19.13 -4.40
N LEU A 18 -1.37 -18.61 -3.50
CA LEU A 18 -2.15 -19.44 -2.59
C LEU A 18 -3.09 -20.39 -3.34
N PHE A 19 -3.69 -19.94 -4.44
CA PHE A 19 -4.52 -20.78 -5.28
C PHE A 19 -3.72 -21.91 -5.94
N LYS A 20 -2.52 -21.61 -6.46
CA LYS A 20 -1.64 -22.63 -7.03
C LYS A 20 -1.15 -23.65 -6.02
N ILE A 21 -0.80 -23.22 -4.81
CA ILE A 21 -0.42 -24.13 -3.71
C ILE A 21 -1.56 -25.10 -3.42
N ALA A 22 -2.81 -24.63 -3.36
CA ALA A 22 -3.97 -25.47 -3.12
C ALA A 22 -4.22 -26.52 -4.23
N LEU A 23 -3.63 -26.31 -5.41
CA LEU A 23 -3.71 -27.21 -6.56
C LEU A 23 -2.41 -27.99 -6.83
N ASP A 24 -1.43 -27.91 -5.92
CA ASP A 24 -0.10 -28.51 -6.09
C ASP A 24 0.63 -28.09 -7.37
N LEU A 25 0.51 -26.79 -7.72
CA LEU A 25 1.13 -26.18 -8.90
C LEU A 25 2.35 -25.34 -8.55
N TYR A 26 3.34 -25.33 -9.43
CA TYR A 26 4.54 -24.49 -9.30
C TYR A 26 4.24 -22.99 -9.31
N LEU A 27 4.92 -22.28 -8.42
CA LEU A 27 4.87 -20.82 -8.31
C LEU A 27 5.84 -20.16 -9.29
N THR A 28 5.50 -18.96 -9.75
CA THR A 28 6.47 -18.07 -10.40
C THR A 28 7.30 -17.34 -9.36
N SER A 29 8.46 -16.80 -9.75
CA SER A 29 9.30 -15.99 -8.86
C SER A 29 8.52 -14.83 -8.21
N GLU A 30 7.71 -14.09 -8.97
CA GLU A 30 6.87 -13.01 -8.41
C GLU A 30 5.84 -13.54 -7.39
N GLN A 31 5.31 -14.75 -7.59
CA GLN A 31 4.33 -15.36 -6.68
C GLN A 31 4.98 -15.79 -5.36
N GLU A 32 6.16 -16.39 -5.42
CA GLU A 32 6.96 -16.72 -4.23
C GLU A 32 7.36 -15.47 -3.45
N GLN A 33 7.84 -14.45 -4.15
CA GLN A 33 8.21 -13.17 -3.55
C GLN A 33 7.02 -12.50 -2.86
N ALA A 34 5.85 -12.46 -3.50
CA ALA A 34 4.64 -11.87 -2.93
C ALA A 34 4.20 -12.60 -1.64
N LEU A 35 4.26 -13.94 -1.63
CA LEU A 35 3.99 -14.73 -0.43
C LEU A 35 4.98 -14.45 0.70
N ASN A 36 6.27 -14.36 0.37
CA ASN A 36 7.30 -14.05 1.35
C ASN A 36 7.11 -12.65 1.96
N VAL A 37 6.75 -11.66 1.14
CA VAL A 37 6.37 -10.32 1.62
C VAL A 37 5.18 -10.40 2.56
N LEU A 38 4.05 -11.02 2.15
CA LEU A 38 2.87 -11.10 3.01
C LEU A 38 3.20 -11.81 4.33
N ARG A 39 3.90 -12.95 4.28
CA ARG A 39 4.29 -13.71 5.48
C ARG A 39 5.13 -12.85 6.41
N HIS A 40 6.14 -12.16 5.90
CA HIS A 40 7.03 -11.34 6.72
C HIS A 40 6.28 -10.16 7.34
N VAL A 41 5.56 -9.38 6.51
CA VAL A 41 4.80 -8.22 6.98
C VAL A 41 3.74 -8.64 8.00
N ALA A 42 2.94 -9.68 7.72
CA ALA A 42 1.89 -10.11 8.66
C ALA A 42 2.44 -10.71 9.96
N THR A 43 3.71 -11.13 10.00
CA THR A 43 4.34 -11.68 11.23
C THR A 43 4.92 -10.58 12.11
N TYR A 44 5.52 -9.55 11.52
CA TYR A 44 6.34 -8.57 12.25
C TYR A 44 5.81 -7.13 12.20
N HIS A 45 4.81 -6.86 11.35
CA HIS A 45 4.36 -5.52 10.98
C HIS A 45 2.84 -5.47 10.78
N GLU A 46 2.30 -4.26 10.58
CA GLU A 46 0.89 -4.07 10.24
C GLU A 46 0.75 -4.02 8.72
N ALA A 47 0.02 -4.99 8.14
CA ALA A 47 -0.21 -5.06 6.71
C ALA A 47 -1.53 -4.37 6.35
N PHE A 48 -1.49 -3.44 5.40
CA PHE A 48 -2.65 -2.73 4.89
C PHE A 48 -2.90 -3.03 3.43
N ILE A 49 -4.16 -2.98 3.03
CA ILE A 49 -4.61 -2.96 1.63
C ILE A 49 -5.55 -1.77 1.41
N THR A 50 -5.68 -1.31 0.17
CA THR A 50 -6.64 -0.24 -0.14
C THR A 50 -8.08 -0.75 -0.07
N ILE A 51 -9.04 0.15 0.19
CA ILE A 51 -10.47 -0.16 0.14
C ILE A 51 -10.92 -0.75 -1.21
N GLU A 52 -10.30 -0.33 -2.32
CA GLU A 52 -10.57 -0.91 -3.65
C GLU A 52 -10.11 -2.36 -3.73
N THR A 53 -8.93 -2.65 -3.19
CA THR A 53 -8.36 -3.99 -3.16
C THR A 53 -9.22 -4.90 -2.27
N PHE A 54 -9.66 -4.40 -1.11
CA PHE A 54 -10.61 -5.08 -0.25
C PHE A 54 -11.92 -5.42 -0.98
N HIS A 55 -12.52 -4.45 -1.69
CA HIS A 55 -13.74 -4.70 -2.44
C HIS A 55 -13.54 -5.74 -3.55
N ILE A 56 -12.39 -5.73 -4.25
CA ILE A 56 -12.07 -6.74 -5.25
C ILE A 56 -11.99 -8.12 -4.62
N LEU A 57 -11.26 -8.26 -3.50
CA LEU A 57 -11.15 -9.53 -2.77
C LEU A 57 -12.52 -10.03 -2.33
N LYS A 58 -13.33 -9.17 -1.71
CA LYS A 58 -14.64 -9.53 -1.14
C LYS A 58 -15.74 -9.80 -2.18
N THR A 59 -15.70 -9.14 -3.34
CA THR A 59 -16.82 -9.22 -4.30
C THR A 59 -16.52 -10.07 -5.53
N LYS A 60 -15.27 -10.03 -6.01
CA LYS A 60 -14.89 -10.73 -7.26
C LYS A 60 -14.20 -12.05 -6.99
N ILE A 61 -13.51 -12.16 -5.84
CA ILE A 61 -12.60 -13.27 -5.52
C ILE A 61 -13.09 -14.07 -4.31
N SER A 62 -14.14 -13.64 -3.60
CA SER A 62 -14.64 -14.26 -2.35
C SER A 62 -15.12 -15.71 -2.45
N LYS A 63 -15.15 -16.28 -3.66
CA LYS A 63 -15.35 -17.72 -3.85
C LYS A 63 -14.06 -18.54 -3.71
N ILE A 64 -12.91 -17.89 -3.56
CA ILE A 64 -11.60 -18.53 -3.39
C ILE A 64 -11.19 -18.40 -1.92
N PRO A 65 -11.03 -19.52 -1.17
CA PRO A 65 -10.62 -19.51 0.24
C PRO A 65 -9.35 -18.70 0.51
N SER A 66 -8.45 -18.63 -0.47
CA SER A 66 -7.22 -17.84 -0.41
C SER A 66 -7.45 -16.33 -0.19
N SER A 67 -8.60 -15.79 -0.60
CA SER A 67 -8.92 -14.36 -0.37
C SER A 67 -9.21 -14.06 1.10
N GLU A 68 -9.88 -14.97 1.81
CA GLU A 68 -10.14 -14.84 3.25
C GLU A 68 -8.85 -14.87 4.08
N ILE A 69 -7.86 -15.65 3.65
CA ILE A 69 -6.53 -15.66 4.29
C ILE A 69 -5.86 -14.28 4.20
N ILE A 70 -5.93 -13.62 3.04
CA ILE A 70 -5.34 -12.27 2.91
C ILE A 70 -6.13 -11.26 3.74
N LEU A 71 -7.46 -11.36 3.73
CA LEU A 71 -8.33 -10.47 4.50
C LEU A 71 -8.16 -10.63 6.01
N SER A 72 -7.80 -11.81 6.51
CA SER A 72 -7.52 -12.03 7.94
C SER A 72 -6.13 -11.56 8.36
N LEU A 73 -5.21 -11.39 7.40
CA LEU A 73 -3.83 -10.94 7.64
C LEU A 73 -3.61 -9.47 7.31
N THR A 74 -4.63 -8.75 6.85
CA THR A 74 -4.51 -7.35 6.42
C THR A 74 -5.64 -6.48 6.96
N GLU A 75 -5.31 -5.22 7.18
CA GLU A 75 -6.27 -4.16 7.50
C GLU A 75 -6.62 -3.33 6.27
N VAL A 76 -7.77 -2.65 6.32
CA VAL A 76 -8.23 -1.83 5.18
C VAL A 76 -7.93 -0.37 5.43
N LEU A 77 -7.11 0.20 4.56
CA LEU A 77 -6.81 1.62 4.55
C LEU A 77 -7.93 2.39 3.86
N VAL A 78 -8.51 3.37 4.56
CA VAL A 78 -9.54 4.25 4.03
C VAL A 78 -9.03 5.69 3.86
N PRO A 79 -9.46 6.39 2.79
CA PRO A 79 -9.06 7.78 2.58
C PRO A 79 -9.74 8.73 3.57
N VAL A 80 -9.07 9.83 3.90
CA VAL A 80 -9.58 10.88 4.79
C VAL A 80 -9.71 12.24 4.07
N ARG A 81 -10.13 13.27 4.81
CA ARG A 81 -10.43 14.62 4.31
C ARG A 81 -9.41 15.18 3.31
N TYR A 82 -8.12 15.03 3.59
CA TYR A 82 -7.05 15.64 2.78
C TYR A 82 -6.47 14.73 1.70
N SER A 83 -6.87 13.45 1.64
CA SER A 83 -6.36 12.53 0.62
C SER A 83 -6.69 13.01 -0.81
N ARG A 84 -7.90 13.52 -1.05
CA ARG A 84 -8.26 14.03 -2.39
C ARG A 84 -7.43 15.24 -2.81
N ARG A 85 -7.11 16.14 -1.86
CA ARG A 85 -6.32 17.35 -2.13
C ARG A 85 -4.88 16.96 -2.45
N TRP A 86 -4.32 16.02 -1.70
CA TRP A 86 -2.95 15.56 -1.92
C TRP A 86 -2.81 14.77 -3.23
N ALA A 87 -3.74 13.85 -3.53
CA ALA A 87 -3.79 13.16 -4.83
C ALA A 87 -3.95 14.11 -6.04
N ARG A 88 -4.51 15.31 -5.86
CA ARG A 88 -4.54 16.33 -6.92
C ARG A 88 -3.14 16.91 -7.15
N ARG A 89 -2.44 17.32 -6.09
CA ARG A 89 -1.08 17.87 -6.19
C ARG A 89 -0.09 16.87 -6.80
N LEU A 90 -0.20 15.60 -6.43
CA LEU A 90 0.62 14.52 -7.03
C LEU A 90 0.34 14.37 -8.54
N ARG A 91 -0.91 14.53 -8.99
CA ARG A 91 -1.22 14.53 -10.43
C ARG A 91 -0.62 15.73 -11.16
N ASP A 92 -0.56 16.89 -10.52
CA ASP A 92 0.12 18.07 -11.06
C ASP A 92 1.65 17.83 -11.19
N GLN A 93 2.19 16.83 -10.48
CA GLN A 93 3.57 16.31 -10.59
C GLN A 93 3.69 15.08 -11.52
N ASN A 94 2.74 14.91 -12.44
CA ASN A 94 2.71 13.85 -13.46
C ASN A 94 2.57 12.41 -12.93
N PHE A 95 2.10 12.20 -11.69
CA PHE A 95 1.66 10.86 -11.27
C PHE A 95 0.34 10.48 -11.94
N SER A 96 0.17 9.19 -12.26
CA SER A 96 -1.11 8.70 -12.76
C SER A 96 -2.21 8.88 -11.71
N GLY A 97 -3.47 8.84 -12.15
CA GLY A 97 -4.60 8.95 -11.21
C GLY A 97 -4.64 7.81 -10.18
N GLU A 98 -4.19 6.61 -10.55
CA GLU A 98 -4.12 5.46 -9.65
C GLU A 98 -2.96 5.61 -8.65
N ASP A 99 -1.78 5.99 -9.12
CA ASP A 99 -0.59 6.17 -8.28
C ASP A 99 -0.75 7.31 -7.29
N ALA A 100 -1.25 8.46 -7.76
CA ALA A 100 -1.50 9.62 -6.91
C ALA A 100 -2.51 9.30 -5.81
N LYS A 101 -3.51 8.46 -6.10
CA LYS A 101 -4.48 7.99 -5.12
C LYS A 101 -3.84 7.04 -4.11
N LEU A 102 -3.05 6.07 -4.58
CA LEU A 102 -2.34 5.11 -3.73
C LEU A 102 -1.39 5.83 -2.76
N LEU A 103 -0.51 6.68 -3.28
CA LEU A 103 0.42 7.51 -2.51
C LEU A 103 -0.33 8.36 -1.49
N SER A 104 -1.40 9.01 -1.93
CA SER A 104 -2.16 9.86 -1.02
C SER A 104 -2.91 9.09 0.06
N MET A 105 -3.34 7.86 -0.22
CA MET A 105 -3.91 6.99 0.81
C MET A 105 -2.83 6.55 1.79
N ALA A 106 -1.65 6.15 1.33
CA ALA A 106 -0.55 5.82 2.22
C ALA A 106 -0.06 7.03 3.04
N THR A 107 -0.21 8.27 2.53
CA THR A 107 0.18 9.48 3.27
C THR A 107 -0.82 9.88 4.37
N PHE A 108 -2.13 9.78 4.09
CA PHE A 108 -3.17 10.35 4.97
C PHE A 108 -4.19 9.32 5.48
N GLY A 109 -4.15 8.09 4.99
CA GLY A 109 -5.15 7.07 5.28
C GLY A 109 -5.14 6.62 6.74
N THR A 110 -6.22 5.94 7.12
CA THR A 110 -6.43 5.36 8.46
C THR A 110 -7.05 3.98 8.34
N ASP A 111 -6.86 3.16 9.38
CA ASP A 111 -7.50 1.87 9.66
C ASP A 111 -9.01 1.93 9.93
N LYS A 112 -9.56 3.07 10.38
CA LYS A 112 -10.96 3.14 10.83
C LYS A 112 -11.75 4.27 10.17
N ILE A 113 -12.95 3.90 9.69
CA ILE A 113 -13.96 4.81 9.13
C ILE A 113 -14.39 5.89 10.15
N ILE A 114 -14.36 5.56 11.46
CA ILE A 114 -14.84 6.40 12.55
C ILE A 114 -13.92 6.20 13.78
N GLY A 115 -12.70 6.71 13.77
CA GLY A 115 -11.83 6.60 14.95
C GLY A 115 -10.38 7.06 14.79
N GLY A 116 -9.78 6.88 13.60
CA GLY A 116 -8.54 7.55 13.23
C GLY A 116 -7.35 7.32 14.17
N THR A 117 -6.94 6.07 14.40
CA THR A 117 -5.88 5.75 15.38
C THR A 117 -4.47 6.11 14.90
N PHE A 118 -4.26 6.11 13.59
CA PHE A 118 -3.03 6.60 12.97
C PHE A 118 -3.34 7.37 11.68
N LEU A 119 -2.35 8.14 11.24
CA LEU A 119 -2.42 8.91 10.02
C LEU A 119 -1.19 8.61 9.16
N GLY A 120 -1.44 7.94 8.04
CA GLY A 120 -0.40 7.52 7.11
C GLY A 120 0.28 6.20 7.49
N LEU A 121 1.06 5.68 6.55
CA LEU A 121 1.78 4.41 6.60
C LEU A 121 3.26 4.66 6.33
N ASP A 122 4.12 3.79 6.83
CA ASP A 122 5.57 3.96 6.70
C ASP A 122 6.05 3.68 5.27
N ALA A 123 5.47 2.68 4.59
CA ALA A 123 5.85 2.36 3.22
C ALA A 123 4.75 1.71 2.37
N ILE A 124 4.92 1.80 1.05
CA ILE A 124 4.17 1.05 0.03
C ILE A 124 5.09 -0.01 -0.56
N ILE A 125 4.65 -1.26 -0.55
CA ILE A 125 5.34 -2.37 -1.21
C ILE A 125 4.67 -2.65 -2.56
N THR A 126 5.45 -2.63 -3.64
CA THR A 126 4.93 -2.76 -5.01
C THR A 126 5.82 -3.58 -5.93
N PHE A 127 5.23 -4.19 -6.96
CA PHE A 127 5.98 -4.73 -8.12
C PHE A 127 6.20 -3.67 -9.20
N ASP A 128 5.50 -2.54 -9.13
CA ASP A 128 5.62 -1.45 -10.09
C ASP A 128 6.93 -0.67 -9.86
N ARG A 129 7.96 -1.03 -10.64
CA ARG A 129 9.26 -0.36 -10.60
C ARG A 129 9.17 1.09 -11.06
N HIS A 130 8.32 1.39 -12.03
CA HIS A 130 8.20 2.75 -12.55
C HIS A 130 7.64 3.70 -11.49
N LEU A 131 6.64 3.24 -10.72
CA LEU A 131 6.13 4.00 -9.57
C LEU A 131 7.23 4.28 -8.54
N ALA A 132 8.00 3.26 -8.15
CA ALA A 132 9.07 3.41 -7.17
C ALA A 132 10.19 4.35 -7.67
N GLU A 133 10.66 4.14 -8.91
CA GLU A 133 11.70 4.97 -9.53
C GLU A 133 11.26 6.43 -9.66
N LYS A 134 10.04 6.67 -10.15
CA LYS A 134 9.49 8.02 -10.27
C LYS A 134 9.36 8.70 -8.91
N PHE A 135 8.80 8.00 -7.92
CA PHE A 135 8.65 8.57 -6.57
C PHE A 135 10.00 8.94 -5.96
N ASN A 136 11.00 8.08 -6.10
CA ASN A 136 12.34 8.34 -5.57
C ASN A 136 13.07 9.45 -6.35
N ALA A 137 12.88 9.54 -7.66
CA ALA A 137 13.47 10.60 -8.48
C ALA A 137 12.89 11.99 -8.17
N ASP A 138 11.60 12.06 -7.83
CA ASP A 138 10.88 13.30 -7.58
C ASP A 138 10.75 13.62 -6.07
N ILE A 139 11.41 12.86 -5.18
CA ILE A 139 11.13 12.89 -3.73
C ILE A 139 11.27 14.28 -3.10
N ASP A 140 12.26 15.07 -3.51
CA ASP A 140 12.48 16.42 -2.98
C ASP A 140 11.31 17.35 -3.33
N ILE A 141 10.87 17.32 -4.60
CA ILE A 141 9.73 18.11 -5.10
C ILE A 141 8.42 17.68 -4.44
N ILE A 142 8.23 16.37 -4.25
CA ILE A 142 7.08 15.81 -3.54
C ILE A 142 7.10 16.28 -2.08
N ASN A 143 8.25 16.21 -1.41
CA ASN A 143 8.40 16.61 -0.02
C ASN A 143 8.14 18.11 0.17
N GLU A 144 8.69 18.99 -0.66
CA GLU A 144 8.38 20.42 -0.61
C GLU A 144 6.87 20.70 -0.75
N GLY A 145 6.23 20.08 -1.74
CA GLY A 145 4.78 20.20 -1.98
C GLY A 145 3.93 19.66 -0.83
N PHE A 146 4.43 18.63 -0.15
CA PHE A 146 3.82 18.01 1.02
C PHE A 146 3.99 18.86 2.28
N GLN A 147 5.19 19.36 2.57
CA GLN A 147 5.46 20.27 3.70
C GLN A 147 4.63 21.56 3.60
N SER A 148 4.53 22.11 2.38
CA SER A 148 3.63 23.23 2.07
C SER A 148 2.16 22.89 2.36
N LEU A 149 1.73 21.65 2.11
CA LEU A 149 0.36 21.21 2.42
C LEU A 149 0.15 21.14 3.94
N ILE A 150 0.95 20.34 4.63
CA ILE A 150 0.71 19.96 6.04
C ILE A 150 0.89 21.12 7.02
N SER A 151 1.75 22.09 6.72
CA SER A 151 1.95 23.29 7.54
C SER A 151 0.68 24.14 7.71
N SER A 152 -0.29 23.98 6.81
CA SER A 152 -1.59 24.68 6.87
C SER A 152 -2.73 23.85 7.48
N LEU A 153 -2.47 22.58 7.82
CA LEU A 153 -3.50 21.66 8.30
C LEU A 153 -3.60 21.67 9.81
N LYS A 154 -4.80 21.39 10.34
CA LYS A 154 -5.00 21.15 11.77
C LYS A 154 -4.58 19.72 12.12
N GLU A 155 -4.26 19.50 13.39
CA GLU A 155 -4.09 18.16 13.93
C GLU A 155 -5.35 17.29 13.68
N PRO A 156 -5.18 15.97 13.49
CA PRO A 156 -3.91 15.23 13.44
C PRO A 156 -3.19 15.32 12.08
N TYR A 157 -3.76 15.98 11.07
CA TYR A 157 -3.27 15.95 9.68
C TYR A 157 -1.94 16.68 9.46
N SER A 158 -1.59 17.61 10.33
CA SER A 158 -0.26 18.24 10.35
C SER A 158 0.86 17.23 10.67
N ASN A 159 0.53 16.10 11.30
CA ASN A 159 1.48 15.07 11.72
C ASN A 159 1.62 13.95 10.67
N ALA A 160 1.07 14.15 9.46
CA ALA A 160 1.23 13.23 8.35
C ALA A 160 2.69 13.15 7.90
N HIS A 161 3.09 11.99 7.38
CA HIS A 161 4.39 11.82 6.72
C HIS A 161 4.19 11.16 5.35
N LEU A 162 5.17 11.35 4.46
CA LEU A 162 5.21 10.64 3.19
C LEU A 162 5.66 9.21 3.44
N PRO A 163 5.04 8.22 2.78
CA PRO A 163 5.51 6.84 2.81
C PRO A 163 6.78 6.71 1.98
N GLU A 164 7.58 5.69 2.25
CA GLU A 164 8.53 5.18 1.26
C GLU A 164 7.81 4.38 0.17
N VAL A 165 8.38 4.31 -1.04
CA VAL A 165 7.90 3.41 -2.10
C VAL A 165 9.00 2.40 -2.42
N ILE A 166 8.76 1.16 -2.00
CA ILE A 166 9.75 0.09 -2.02
C ILE A 166 9.29 -1.00 -2.98
N THR A 167 10.21 -1.45 -3.83
CA THR A 167 9.93 -2.62 -4.69
C THR A 167 9.95 -3.90 -3.85
N VAL A 168 9.20 -4.91 -4.27
CA VAL A 168 9.22 -6.22 -3.60
C VAL A 168 10.64 -6.80 -3.49
N GLY A 169 11.45 -6.67 -4.55
CA GLY A 169 12.85 -7.14 -4.53
C GLY A 169 13.66 -6.46 -3.43
N ARG A 170 13.64 -5.13 -3.38
CA ARG A 170 14.35 -4.35 -2.36
C ARG A 170 13.87 -4.68 -0.95
N PHE A 171 12.55 -4.75 -0.74
CA PHE A 171 12.01 -5.11 0.57
C PHE A 171 12.50 -6.49 1.04
N LEU A 172 12.60 -7.47 0.13
CA LEU A 172 13.08 -8.80 0.46
C LEU A 172 14.60 -8.85 0.73
N GLU A 173 15.38 -7.99 0.08
CA GLU A 173 16.82 -7.82 0.37
C GLU A 173 17.06 -7.23 1.76
N ASP A 174 16.16 -6.36 2.25
CA ASP A 174 16.30 -5.71 3.56
C ASP A 174 15.96 -6.64 4.75
N ILE A 175 15.31 -7.78 4.51
CA ILE A 175 14.84 -8.70 5.57
C ILE A 175 15.61 -10.03 5.65
N ILE A 176 16.52 -10.30 4.71
CA ILE A 176 17.37 -11.51 4.64
C ILE A 176 18.75 -11.17 5.22
#